data_AF-A0A506RSU2-F1
#
_entry.id   AF-A0A506RSU2-F1
#
_cell.length_a   1.000
_cell.length_b   1.000
_cell.length_c   1.000
_cell.angle_alpha   90.00
_cell.angle_beta   90.00
_cell.angle_gamma   90.00
#
_symmetry.space_group_name_H-M   'P 1'
#
loop_
_entity.id
_entity.type
_entity.pdbx_description
1 polymer ?
#
loop_
_entity_poly.entity_id
_entity_poly.type
_entity_poly.pdbx_seq_one_letter_code
_entity_poly.pdbx_strand_id
1 'polypeptide(L)'
;MGRPKKVTLKSILPVPEINPRDPEARGSKARSLGIDALGEDNLKAMTSGVKANLKDTAQGPSIDGAIEPLLIAPPPLDLPKKYRDRLKDAAYVLVDGYQRYEAIECSVGPEVRVPVKEIDAGTMAELMSAALESNSKHPLPLAESEKRAQVFRLLLLDFYDEGIDKLHQRYEGIFSRTTLAKYMRLAKFAREEAKLKDLPPEQLKTCLTDAIREALYPYYDVLTDSKGYPVPKCIAWWKEVVETGDISKAMRRKEREESEQQDCEGVLASARVGRSPEAWRKALLRELKITEQDLNELLDDSFD
;
A
#
# COMPACT_ATOMS: atom_id res chain seq x y z
N MET A 1 -27.41 4.38 -20.38
CA MET A 1 -26.26 4.55 -19.47
C MET A 1 -25.21 5.39 -20.19
N GLY A 2 -24.79 6.52 -19.63
CA GLY A 2 -23.90 7.47 -20.31
C GLY A 2 -22.53 6.86 -20.61
N ARG A 3 -21.91 7.26 -21.73
CA ARG A 3 -20.53 6.84 -22.04
C ARG A 3 -19.59 7.34 -20.93
N PRO A 4 -18.68 6.50 -20.42
CA PRO A 4 -17.70 6.94 -19.43
C PRO A 4 -16.90 8.12 -20.00
N LYS A 5 -16.69 9.13 -19.15
CA LYS A 5 -15.85 10.30 -19.45
C LYS A 5 -14.46 9.80 -19.86
N LYS A 6 -13.87 10.39 -20.90
CA LYS A 6 -12.50 10.07 -21.32
C LYS A 6 -11.59 11.29 -21.20
N VAL A 7 -10.47 11.12 -20.50
CA VAL A 7 -9.44 12.15 -20.30
C VAL A 7 -8.09 11.64 -20.81
N THR A 8 -7.17 12.56 -21.10
CA THR A 8 -5.81 12.22 -21.54
C THR A 8 -5.02 11.66 -20.37
N LEU A 9 -4.25 10.59 -20.57
CA LEU A 9 -3.51 9.92 -19.50
C LEU A 9 -2.54 10.87 -18.77
N LYS A 10 -1.87 11.78 -19.50
CA LYS A 10 -0.99 12.82 -18.93
C LYS A 10 -1.68 13.77 -17.96
N SER A 11 -3.00 13.92 -18.07
CA SER A 11 -3.79 14.79 -17.18
C SER A 11 -4.05 14.15 -15.82
N ILE A 12 -3.65 12.89 -15.62
CA ILE A 12 -3.82 12.13 -14.39
C ILE A 12 -2.46 11.97 -13.72
N LEU A 13 -2.37 12.41 -12.47
CA LEU A 13 -1.19 12.33 -11.63
C LEU A 13 -1.24 11.09 -10.73
N PRO A 14 -0.37 10.07 -10.94
CA PRO A 14 -0.21 8.99 -9.98
C PRO A 14 0.53 9.48 -8.72
N VAL A 15 -0.07 9.27 -7.55
CA VAL A 15 0.45 9.65 -6.24
C VAL A 15 0.68 8.39 -5.42
N PRO A 16 1.94 7.92 -5.28
CA PRO A 16 2.26 6.67 -4.60
C PRO A 16 1.64 6.53 -3.21
N GLU A 17 1.52 7.60 -2.43
CA GLU A 17 0.94 7.56 -1.08
C GLU A 17 -0.53 7.12 -1.06
N ILE A 18 -1.29 7.38 -2.14
CA ILE A 18 -2.69 6.97 -2.29
C ILE A 18 -2.80 5.49 -2.67
N ASN A 19 -1.85 4.99 -3.45
CA ASN A 19 -1.87 3.61 -3.92
C ASN A 19 -1.84 2.64 -2.73
N PRO A 20 -2.87 1.77 -2.56
CA PRO A 20 -2.92 0.83 -1.45
C PRO A 20 -1.78 -0.19 -1.51
N ARG A 21 -1.27 -0.48 -2.72
CA ARG A 21 -0.15 -1.38 -2.96
C ARG A 21 1.18 -0.70 -2.73
N ASP A 22 2.17 -1.48 -2.33
CA ASP A 22 3.56 -1.05 -2.25
C ASP A 22 4.02 -0.48 -3.62
N PRO A 23 4.55 0.75 -3.69
CA PRO A 23 4.94 1.34 -4.97
C PRO A 23 6.24 0.75 -5.52
N GLU A 24 6.98 0.00 -4.70
CA GLU A 24 8.18 -0.77 -5.05
C GLU A 24 7.86 -2.23 -5.42
N ALA A 25 6.66 -2.72 -5.14
CA ALA A 25 6.17 -4.04 -5.57
C ALA A 25 5.97 -4.17 -7.11
N ARG A 26 6.74 -3.40 -7.89
CA ARG A 26 6.88 -3.38 -9.36
C ARG A 26 7.49 -4.68 -9.94
N GLY A 27 7.43 -5.78 -9.21
CA GLY A 27 7.86 -7.09 -9.70
C GLY A 27 7.09 -7.49 -10.96
N SER A 28 7.69 -8.36 -11.77
CA SER A 28 7.09 -8.83 -13.05
C SER A 28 5.65 -9.31 -12.91
N LYS A 29 5.29 -9.83 -11.73
CA LYS A 29 3.94 -10.32 -11.39
C LYS A 29 2.89 -9.20 -11.26
N ALA A 30 3.22 -8.06 -10.67
CA ALA A 30 2.28 -6.93 -10.56
C ALA A 30 2.05 -6.26 -11.92
N ARG A 31 3.11 -6.18 -12.74
CA ARG A 31 3.01 -5.71 -14.13
C ARG A 31 2.20 -6.68 -14.99
N SER A 32 2.49 -7.99 -14.91
CA SER A 32 1.75 -9.00 -15.68
C SER A 32 0.26 -9.01 -15.33
N LEU A 33 -0.10 -8.77 -14.07
CA LEU A 33 -1.51 -8.74 -13.64
C LEU A 33 -2.23 -7.42 -13.98
N GLY A 34 -1.53 -6.29 -13.99
CA GLY A 34 -2.05 -5.03 -14.55
C GLY A 34 -2.31 -5.14 -16.06
N ILE A 35 -1.44 -5.89 -16.72
CA ILE A 35 -1.54 -6.31 -18.12
C ILE A 35 -2.74 -7.25 -18.34
N ASP A 36 -2.95 -8.24 -17.46
CA ASP A 36 -4.10 -9.16 -17.54
C ASP A 36 -5.44 -8.43 -17.34
N ALA A 37 -5.46 -7.39 -16.50
CA ALA A 37 -6.63 -6.52 -16.28
C ALA A 37 -6.96 -5.61 -17.49
N LEU A 38 -6.05 -5.47 -18.46
CA LEU A 38 -6.38 -4.86 -19.74
C LEU A 38 -7.19 -5.84 -20.63
N GLY A 39 -7.11 -7.15 -20.37
CA GLY A 39 -7.65 -8.22 -21.21
C GLY A 39 -6.69 -8.60 -22.34
N GLU A 40 -6.61 -9.89 -22.65
CA GLU A 40 -5.68 -10.43 -23.67
C GLU A 40 -5.79 -9.71 -25.02
N ASP A 41 -7.01 -9.35 -25.45
CA ASP A 41 -7.26 -8.72 -26.75
C ASP A 41 -6.73 -7.28 -26.80
N ASN A 42 -6.90 -6.53 -25.72
CA ASN A 42 -6.36 -5.18 -25.59
C ASN A 42 -4.83 -5.20 -25.45
N LEU A 43 -4.29 -6.20 -24.74
CA LEU A 43 -2.85 -6.38 -24.64
C LEU A 43 -2.23 -6.74 -25.99
N LYS A 44 -2.78 -7.72 -26.70
CA LYS A 44 -2.32 -8.12 -28.05
C LYS A 44 -2.41 -6.95 -29.02
N ALA A 45 -3.48 -6.16 -28.98
CA ALA A 45 -3.59 -4.94 -29.78
C ALA A 45 -2.51 -3.90 -29.40
N MET A 46 -2.32 -3.62 -28.11
CA MET A 46 -1.35 -2.60 -27.65
C MET A 46 0.12 -3.01 -27.84
N THR A 47 0.46 -4.29 -27.72
CA THR A 47 1.85 -4.81 -27.82
C THR A 47 2.28 -5.17 -29.24
N SER A 48 1.36 -5.49 -30.15
CA SER A 48 1.69 -5.84 -31.54
C SER A 48 1.95 -4.64 -32.45
N GLY A 49 1.82 -3.41 -31.95
CA GLY A 49 1.91 -2.18 -32.75
C GLY A 49 0.72 -1.98 -33.71
N VAL A 50 -0.23 -2.92 -33.73
CA VAL A 50 -1.49 -2.79 -34.46
C VAL A 50 -2.38 -1.85 -33.64
N LYS A 51 -2.63 -0.64 -34.16
CA LYS A 51 -3.56 0.35 -33.58
C LYS A 51 -5.03 -0.13 -33.51
N ALA A 52 -5.30 -1.43 -33.42
CA ALA A 52 -6.64 -2.03 -33.51
C ALA A 52 -7.61 -1.45 -32.48
N ASN A 53 -7.13 -1.10 -31.28
CA ASN A 53 -7.95 -0.56 -30.19
C ASN A 53 -7.69 0.92 -29.93
N LEU A 54 -7.02 1.62 -30.85
CA LEU A 54 -6.80 3.06 -30.80
C LEU A 54 -7.58 3.74 -31.92
N LYS A 55 -8.50 4.62 -31.55
CA LYS A 55 -9.18 5.50 -32.50
C LYS A 55 -8.60 6.89 -32.42
N ASP A 56 -8.21 7.42 -33.57
CA ASP A 56 -7.92 8.84 -33.70
C ASP A 56 -9.23 9.61 -33.61
N THR A 57 -9.36 10.45 -32.58
CA THR A 57 -10.51 11.33 -32.38
C THR A 57 -10.10 12.79 -32.59
N ALA A 58 -11.06 13.69 -32.77
CA ALA A 58 -10.78 15.14 -32.84
C ALA A 58 -10.04 15.69 -31.60
N GLN A 59 -10.05 14.95 -30.49
CA GLN A 59 -9.38 15.30 -29.23
C GLN A 59 -8.09 14.48 -29.01
N GLY A 60 -7.62 13.72 -30.01
CA GLY A 60 -6.43 12.87 -29.94
C GLY A 60 -6.73 11.35 -29.94
N PRO A 61 -5.69 10.50 -29.87
CA PRO A 61 -5.82 9.05 -29.86
C PRO A 61 -6.58 8.59 -28.60
N SER A 62 -7.51 7.65 -28.75
CA SER A 62 -8.34 7.15 -27.65
C SER A 62 -8.41 5.62 -27.66
N ILE A 63 -8.34 5.01 -26.47
CA ILE A 63 -8.59 3.57 -26.32
C ILE A 63 -10.07 3.29 -26.56
N ASP A 64 -10.37 2.51 -27.60
CA ASP A 64 -11.72 2.12 -28.01
C ASP A 64 -12.18 0.81 -27.36
N GLY A 65 -11.23 -0.01 -26.90
CA GLY A 65 -11.50 -1.26 -26.19
C GLY A 65 -12.24 -1.06 -24.87
N ALA A 66 -13.09 -2.03 -24.50
CA ALA A 66 -13.75 -2.08 -23.21
C ALA A 66 -12.68 -2.37 -22.12
N ILE A 67 -12.16 -1.29 -21.53
CA ILE A 67 -11.30 -1.36 -20.35
C ILE A 67 -12.04 -0.78 -19.15
N GLU A 68 -11.80 -1.36 -17.98
CA GLU A 68 -12.34 -0.81 -16.74
C GLU A 68 -11.81 0.61 -16.52
N PRO A 69 -12.68 1.59 -16.20
CA PRO A 69 -12.25 2.97 -16.04
C PRO A 69 -11.24 3.13 -14.90
N LEU A 70 -10.30 4.06 -15.06
CA LEU A 70 -9.45 4.50 -13.94
C LEU A 70 -10.29 5.32 -12.96
N LEU A 71 -10.05 5.17 -11.67
CA LEU A 71 -10.69 6.00 -10.65
C LEU A 71 -9.83 7.24 -10.43
N ILE A 72 -10.43 8.42 -10.59
CA ILE A 72 -9.74 9.70 -10.48
C ILE A 72 -10.48 10.64 -9.55
N ALA A 73 -9.78 11.64 -9.02
CA ALA A 73 -10.37 12.73 -8.25
C ALA A 73 -9.67 14.05 -8.60
N PRO A 74 -10.29 15.21 -8.34
CA PRO A 74 -9.57 16.48 -8.29
C PRO A 74 -8.37 16.39 -7.31
N PRO A 75 -7.32 17.21 -7.50
CA PRO A 75 -6.21 17.27 -6.55
C PRO A 75 -6.71 17.65 -5.15
N PRO A 76 -6.35 16.89 -4.09
CA PRO A 76 -6.82 17.18 -2.75
C PRO A 76 -6.13 18.42 -2.18
N LEU A 77 -6.75 19.05 -1.18
CA LEU A 77 -6.27 20.30 -0.57
C LEU A 77 -4.91 20.14 0.12
N ASP A 78 -4.68 18.97 0.70
CA ASP A 78 -3.49 18.54 1.44
C ASP A 78 -2.50 17.77 0.56
N LEU A 79 -2.56 17.94 -0.78
CA LEU A 79 -1.58 17.30 -1.66
C LEU A 79 -0.15 17.80 -1.34
N PRO A 80 0.83 16.90 -1.14
CA PRO A 80 2.19 17.29 -0.81
C PRO A 80 2.81 18.25 -1.83
N LYS A 81 3.51 19.28 -1.35
CA LYS A 81 4.09 20.35 -2.19
C LYS A 81 5.01 19.84 -3.31
N LYS A 82 5.67 18.69 -3.11
CA LYS A 82 6.52 18.04 -4.12
C LYS A 82 5.79 17.69 -5.43
N TYR A 83 4.46 17.66 -5.41
CA TYR A 83 3.64 17.38 -6.59
C TYR A 83 3.18 18.64 -7.35
N ARG A 84 3.45 19.85 -6.83
CA ARG A 84 2.95 21.11 -7.42
C ARG A 84 3.40 21.34 -8.86
N ASP A 85 4.64 21.03 -9.21
CA ASP A 85 5.11 21.20 -10.58
C ASP A 85 4.42 20.25 -11.56
N ARG A 86 4.04 19.06 -11.09
CA ARG A 86 3.31 18.07 -11.91
C ARG A 86 1.83 18.43 -12.09
N LEU A 87 1.26 19.22 -11.20
CA LEU A 87 -0.11 19.75 -11.34
C LEU A 87 -0.25 20.82 -12.43
N LYS A 88 0.84 21.33 -12.99
CA LYS A 88 0.76 22.24 -14.16
C LYS A 88 0.18 21.55 -15.39
N ASP A 89 0.46 20.24 -15.52
CA ASP A 89 0.04 19.42 -16.65
C ASP A 89 -1.05 18.40 -16.29
N ALA A 90 -1.29 18.17 -14.99
CA ALA A 90 -2.30 17.24 -14.48
C ALA A 90 -3.50 17.95 -13.83
N ALA A 91 -4.69 17.57 -14.26
CA ALA A 91 -5.97 18.07 -13.73
C ALA A 91 -6.58 17.15 -12.67
N TYR A 92 -6.08 15.92 -12.55
CA TYR A 92 -6.64 14.87 -11.70
C TYR A 92 -5.54 14.09 -10.99
N VAL A 93 -5.89 13.45 -9.88
CA VAL A 93 -5.07 12.47 -9.17
C VAL A 93 -5.63 11.07 -9.38
N LEU A 94 -4.75 10.10 -9.56
CA LEU A 94 -5.12 8.69 -9.67
C LEU A 94 -5.46 8.11 -8.30
N VAL A 95 -6.68 7.61 -8.16
CA VAL A 95 -7.16 6.97 -6.92
C VAL A 95 -6.99 5.47 -7.02
N ASP A 96 -7.36 4.86 -8.14
CA ASP A 96 -7.26 3.43 -8.35
C ASP A 96 -7.02 3.07 -9.83
N GLY A 97 -6.49 1.88 -10.07
CA GLY A 97 -6.04 1.42 -11.39
C GLY A 97 -4.58 1.75 -11.68
N TYR A 98 -3.73 1.85 -10.66
CA TYR A 98 -2.29 2.15 -10.81
C TYR A 98 -1.58 1.24 -11.81
N GLN A 99 -1.78 -0.08 -11.74
CA GLN A 99 -1.15 -1.03 -12.65
C GLN A 99 -1.68 -0.88 -14.08
N ARG A 100 -2.97 -0.54 -14.25
CA ARG A 100 -3.55 -0.25 -15.58
C ARG A 100 -2.98 1.05 -16.14
N TYR A 101 -2.88 2.10 -15.33
CA TYR A 101 -2.25 3.36 -15.71
C TYR A 101 -0.84 3.14 -16.23
N GLU A 102 0.01 2.45 -15.46
CA GLU A 102 1.41 2.18 -15.84
C GLU A 102 1.49 1.35 -17.12
N ALA A 103 0.63 0.33 -17.26
CA ALA A 103 0.62 -0.52 -18.45
C ALA A 103 0.22 0.26 -19.72
N ILE A 104 -0.77 1.15 -19.62
CA ILE A 104 -1.20 2.01 -20.74
C ILE A 104 -0.10 3.02 -21.08
N GLU A 105 0.49 3.67 -20.07
CA GLU A 105 1.57 4.64 -20.27
C GLU A 105 2.77 4.00 -20.99
N CYS A 106 3.18 2.80 -20.58
CA CYS A 106 4.31 2.09 -21.19
C CYS A 106 4.01 1.60 -22.62
N SER A 107 2.78 1.16 -22.89
CA SER A 107 2.44 0.49 -24.16
C SER A 107 2.00 1.46 -25.24
N VAL A 108 1.29 2.53 -24.88
CA VAL A 108 0.68 3.47 -25.82
C VAL A 108 1.25 4.88 -25.70
N GLY A 109 1.60 5.30 -24.48
CA GLY A 109 2.11 6.63 -24.19
C GLY A 109 1.08 7.56 -23.53
N PRO A 110 1.54 8.72 -23.03
CA PRO A 110 0.78 9.59 -22.14
C PRO A 110 -0.30 10.43 -22.84
N GLU A 111 -0.25 10.56 -24.17
CA GLU A 111 -1.20 11.37 -24.95
C GLU A 111 -2.53 10.64 -25.24
N VAL A 112 -2.64 9.37 -24.87
CA VAL A 112 -3.86 8.59 -25.12
C VAL A 112 -5.00 8.98 -24.19
N ARG A 113 -6.22 8.97 -24.70
CA ARG A 113 -7.44 9.19 -23.93
C ARG A 113 -8.00 7.87 -23.41
N VAL A 114 -8.20 7.81 -22.09
CA VAL A 114 -8.65 6.63 -21.35
C VAL A 114 -9.98 6.90 -20.65
N PRO A 115 -10.86 5.89 -20.48
CA PRO A 115 -12.08 6.01 -19.71
C PRO A 115 -11.77 6.17 -18.23
N VAL A 116 -12.52 7.06 -17.57
CA VAL A 116 -12.34 7.38 -16.16
C VAL A 116 -13.69 7.48 -15.45
N LYS A 117 -13.65 7.22 -14.14
CA LYS A 117 -14.72 7.51 -13.19
C LYS A 117 -14.18 8.50 -12.17
N GLU A 118 -14.83 9.64 -12.08
CA GLU A 118 -14.48 10.70 -11.15
C GLU A 118 -15.22 10.49 -9.82
N ILE A 119 -14.51 10.70 -8.71
CA ILE A 119 -15.08 10.72 -7.36
C ILE A 119 -14.86 12.08 -6.71
N ASP A 120 -15.71 12.40 -5.76
CA ASP A 120 -15.58 13.59 -4.93
C ASP A 120 -14.88 13.21 -3.62
N ALA A 121 -13.68 13.76 -3.42
CA ALA A 121 -12.84 13.57 -2.25
C ALA A 121 -11.87 14.75 -2.16
N GLY A 122 -11.83 15.41 -1.00
CA GLY A 122 -11.12 16.66 -0.77
C GLY A 122 -9.76 16.49 -0.08
N THR A 123 -9.48 15.34 0.51
CA THR A 123 -8.25 15.08 1.28
C THR A 123 -7.50 13.82 0.85
N MET A 124 -6.21 13.75 1.11
CA MET A 124 -5.37 12.58 0.87
C MET A 124 -5.91 11.33 1.60
N ALA A 125 -6.41 11.49 2.82
CA ALA A 125 -6.97 10.39 3.60
C ALA A 125 -8.26 9.81 2.97
N GLU A 126 -9.15 10.66 2.47
CA GLU A 126 -10.35 10.23 1.72
C GLU A 126 -9.96 9.47 0.45
N LEU A 127 -8.98 9.97 -0.30
CA LEU A 127 -8.48 9.29 -1.50
C LEU A 127 -7.87 7.93 -1.18
N MET A 128 -7.09 7.83 -0.10
CA MET A 128 -6.52 6.56 0.37
C MET A 128 -7.60 5.55 0.78
N SER A 129 -8.66 5.99 1.48
CA SER A 129 -9.78 5.12 1.82
C SER A 129 -10.53 4.66 0.56
N ALA A 130 -10.82 5.57 -0.35
CA ALA A 130 -11.47 5.25 -1.62
C ALA A 130 -10.64 4.25 -2.45
N ALA A 131 -9.32 4.42 -2.46
CA ALA A 131 -8.41 3.51 -3.14
C ALA A 131 -8.43 2.10 -2.50
N LEU A 132 -8.41 2.03 -1.17
CA LEU A 132 -8.48 0.78 -0.41
C LEU A 132 -9.82 0.04 -0.64
N GLU A 133 -10.94 0.78 -0.60
CA GLU A 133 -12.29 0.25 -0.87
C GLU A 133 -12.51 -0.17 -2.32
N SER A 134 -11.90 0.53 -3.28
CA SER A 134 -11.93 0.12 -4.69
C SER A 134 -11.17 -1.19 -4.85
N ASN A 135 -10.02 -1.32 -4.20
CA ASN A 135 -9.18 -2.52 -4.25
C ASN A 135 -9.77 -3.75 -3.54
N SER A 136 -10.66 -3.58 -2.56
CA SER A 136 -11.35 -4.73 -1.97
C SER A 136 -12.32 -5.42 -2.94
N LYS A 137 -12.78 -4.71 -3.98
CA LYS A 137 -13.73 -5.20 -4.97
C LYS A 137 -13.07 -5.80 -6.21
N HIS A 138 -11.73 -5.77 -6.29
CA HIS A 138 -10.99 -6.21 -7.48
C HIS A 138 -10.62 -7.69 -7.43
N PRO A 139 -10.48 -8.35 -8.60
CA PRO A 139 -10.06 -9.74 -8.69
C PRO A 139 -8.64 -9.99 -8.16
N LEU A 140 -7.86 -8.93 -7.95
CA LEU A 140 -6.53 -8.97 -7.36
C LEU A 140 -6.61 -8.48 -5.90
N PRO A 141 -6.87 -9.37 -4.93
CA PRO A 141 -6.91 -8.97 -3.54
C PRO A 141 -5.56 -8.38 -3.12
N LEU A 142 -5.60 -7.27 -2.39
CA LEU A 142 -4.43 -6.74 -1.69
C LEU A 142 -3.90 -7.80 -0.73
N ALA A 143 -2.57 -7.87 -0.57
CA ALA A 143 -1.99 -8.70 0.47
C ALA A 143 -2.48 -8.23 1.84
N GLU A 144 -2.68 -9.14 2.77
CA GLU A 144 -3.22 -8.80 4.08
C GLU A 144 -2.33 -7.81 4.83
N SER A 145 -1.01 -7.92 4.67
CA SER A 145 -0.03 -6.98 5.21
C SER A 145 -0.20 -5.56 4.66
N GLU A 146 -0.47 -5.40 3.36
CA GLU A 146 -0.75 -4.10 2.72
C GLU A 146 -2.05 -3.50 3.25
N LYS A 147 -3.11 -4.32 3.35
CA LYS A 147 -4.38 -3.89 3.96
C LYS A 147 -4.16 -3.42 5.40
N ARG A 148 -3.43 -4.19 6.20
CA ARG A 148 -3.12 -3.87 7.61
C ARG A 148 -2.34 -2.57 7.74
N ALA A 149 -1.34 -2.35 6.90
CA ALA A 149 -0.58 -1.10 6.88
C ALA A 149 -1.46 0.10 6.50
N GLN A 150 -2.30 -0.03 5.48
CA GLN A 150 -3.17 1.06 5.03
C GLN A 150 -4.26 1.41 6.06
N VAL A 151 -4.91 0.41 6.65
CA VAL A 151 -5.88 0.65 7.73
C VAL A 151 -5.22 1.34 8.92
N PHE A 152 -4.04 0.90 9.31
CA PHE A 152 -3.31 1.55 10.39
C PHE A 152 -2.92 3.00 10.06
N ARG A 153 -2.53 3.27 8.80
CA ARG A 153 -2.23 4.63 8.36
C ARG A 153 -3.46 5.54 8.37
N LEU A 154 -4.61 5.05 7.92
CA LEU A 154 -5.87 5.79 7.97
C LEU A 154 -6.26 6.10 9.43
N LEU A 155 -6.00 5.18 10.36
CA LEU A 155 -6.14 5.44 11.80
C LEU A 155 -5.15 6.50 12.29
N LEU A 156 -3.89 6.49 11.87
CA LEU A 156 -2.92 7.55 12.23
C LEU A 156 -3.35 8.93 11.73
N LEU A 157 -4.00 8.99 10.56
CA LEU A 157 -4.53 10.22 9.97
C LEU A 157 -5.86 10.68 10.58
N ASP A 158 -6.36 9.98 11.59
CA ASP A 158 -7.68 10.24 12.21
C ASP A 158 -8.84 10.22 11.23
N PHE A 159 -8.70 9.44 10.15
CA PHE A 159 -9.73 9.30 9.12
C PHE A 159 -10.93 8.48 9.61
N TYR A 160 -10.70 7.53 10.52
CA TYR A 160 -11.76 6.76 11.14
C TYR A 160 -11.99 7.24 12.57
N ASP A 161 -13.17 7.83 12.78
CA ASP A 161 -13.73 8.19 14.08
C ASP A 161 -14.72 7.12 14.59
N GLU A 162 -15.10 6.17 13.72
CA GLU A 162 -16.06 5.14 14.02
C GLU A 162 -15.53 4.02 14.92
N GLY A 163 -16.43 3.41 15.70
CA GLY A 163 -16.09 2.36 16.65
C GLY A 163 -15.61 1.05 16.00
N ILE A 164 -14.94 0.21 16.80
CA ILE A 164 -14.32 -1.06 16.37
C ILE A 164 -15.28 -1.94 15.57
N ASP A 165 -16.56 -2.04 15.98
CA ASP A 165 -17.54 -2.89 15.29
C ASP A 165 -17.84 -2.45 13.86
N LYS A 166 -17.88 -1.13 13.61
CA LYS A 166 -18.09 -0.59 12.25
C LYS A 166 -16.88 -0.84 11.37
N LEU A 167 -15.68 -0.64 11.90
CA LEU A 167 -14.44 -0.96 11.18
C LEU A 167 -14.34 -2.45 10.87
N HIS A 168 -14.70 -3.31 11.82
CA HIS A 168 -14.68 -4.75 11.62
C HIS A 168 -15.65 -5.19 10.50
N GLN A 169 -16.86 -4.62 10.47
CA GLN A 169 -17.83 -4.84 9.40
C GLN A 169 -17.33 -4.32 8.05
N ARG A 170 -16.76 -3.11 8.01
CA ARG A 170 -16.25 -2.47 6.79
C ARG A 170 -15.16 -3.30 6.11
N TYR A 171 -14.32 -3.97 6.89
CA TYR A 171 -13.22 -4.78 6.40
C TYR A 171 -13.53 -6.29 6.42
N GLU A 172 -14.81 -6.69 6.43
CA GLU A 172 -15.28 -8.06 6.20
C GLU A 172 -14.54 -9.14 7.02
N GLY A 173 -14.19 -8.84 8.27
CA GLY A 173 -13.51 -9.80 9.14
C GLY A 173 -12.01 -9.99 8.90
N ILE A 174 -11.40 -9.27 7.95
CA ILE A 174 -9.94 -9.28 7.69
C ILE A 174 -9.15 -8.94 8.96
N PHE A 175 -9.73 -8.10 9.81
CA PHE A 175 -9.16 -7.77 11.11
C PHE A 175 -10.06 -8.31 12.21
N SER A 176 -9.46 -9.05 13.15
CA SER A 176 -10.12 -9.33 14.42
C SER A 176 -10.39 -8.03 15.18
N ARG A 177 -11.47 -8.02 15.98
CA ARG A 177 -11.79 -6.88 16.86
C ARG A 177 -10.61 -6.51 17.76
N THR A 178 -9.87 -7.50 18.25
CA THR A 178 -8.68 -7.31 19.11
C THR A 178 -7.57 -6.58 18.36
N THR A 179 -7.30 -6.93 17.10
CA THR A 179 -6.30 -6.25 16.28
C THR A 179 -6.68 -4.80 16.01
N LEU A 180 -7.95 -4.55 15.63
CA LEU A 180 -8.45 -3.17 15.44
C LEU A 180 -8.38 -2.37 16.73
N ALA A 181 -8.81 -2.93 17.87
CA ALA A 181 -8.73 -2.29 19.17
C ALA A 181 -7.29 -1.92 19.55
N LYS A 182 -6.31 -2.77 19.20
CA LYS A 182 -4.88 -2.47 19.40
C LYS A 182 -4.44 -1.34 18.47
N TYR A 183 -4.76 -1.41 17.19
CA TYR A 183 -4.37 -0.40 16.20
C TYR A 183 -4.94 0.97 16.53
N MET A 184 -6.23 1.05 16.87
CA MET A 184 -6.87 2.29 17.30
C MET A 184 -6.17 2.89 18.53
N ARG A 185 -5.86 2.07 19.55
CA ARG A 185 -5.15 2.54 20.76
C ARG A 185 -3.74 3.05 20.45
N LEU A 186 -3.00 2.34 19.60
CA LEU A 186 -1.65 2.75 19.20
C LEU A 186 -1.67 4.02 18.35
N ALA A 187 -2.59 4.13 17.40
CA ALA A 187 -2.74 5.32 16.58
C ALA A 187 -3.13 6.53 17.44
N LYS A 188 -4.09 6.37 18.37
CA LYS A 188 -4.47 7.42 19.32
C LYS A 188 -3.27 7.88 20.17
N PHE A 189 -2.54 6.94 20.77
CA PHE A 189 -1.33 7.25 21.53
C PHE A 189 -0.31 8.03 20.69
N ALA A 190 0.00 7.56 19.48
CA ALA A 190 0.96 8.22 18.61
C ALA A 190 0.56 9.66 18.28
N ARG A 191 -0.73 9.91 18.03
CA ARG A 191 -1.25 11.25 17.76
C ARG A 191 -1.15 12.18 18.95
N GLU A 192 -1.43 11.67 20.15
CA GLU A 192 -1.36 12.45 21.40
C GLU A 192 0.10 12.78 21.76
N GLU A 193 0.98 11.77 21.82
CA GLU A 193 2.37 11.95 22.25
C GLU A 193 3.22 12.72 21.24
N ALA A 194 3.10 12.42 19.93
CA ALA A 194 3.83 13.17 18.90
C ALA A 194 3.12 14.48 18.49
N LYS A 195 2.05 14.89 19.18
CA LYS A 195 1.29 16.13 18.91
C LYS A 195 0.88 16.27 17.45
N LEU A 196 0.39 15.19 16.86
CA LEU A 196 0.10 15.10 15.42
C LEU A 196 -1.22 15.75 15.00
N LYS A 197 -2.04 16.19 15.96
CA LYS A 197 -3.44 16.56 15.77
C LYS A 197 -3.67 17.63 14.70
N ASP A 198 -2.72 18.56 14.55
CA ASP A 198 -2.85 19.70 13.63
C ASP A 198 -1.82 19.64 12.49
N LEU A 199 -1.10 18.52 12.35
CA LEU A 199 -0.07 18.37 11.32
C LEU A 199 -0.68 17.91 10.00
N PRO A 200 -0.22 18.48 8.87
CA PRO A 200 -0.63 17.98 7.57
C PRO A 200 -0.06 16.57 7.34
N PRO A 201 -0.75 15.70 6.57
CA PRO A 201 -0.38 14.29 6.40
C PRO A 201 1.07 14.03 6.00
N GLU A 202 1.67 14.93 5.21
CA GLU A 202 3.06 14.83 4.77
C GLU A 202 4.10 15.07 5.88
N GLN A 203 3.73 15.81 6.93
CA GLN A 203 4.59 16.06 8.10
C GLN A 203 4.41 14.98 9.17
N LEU A 204 3.26 14.32 9.20
CA LEU A 204 2.93 13.26 10.16
C LEU A 204 4.04 12.19 10.21
N LYS A 205 4.45 11.68 9.05
CA LYS A 205 5.48 10.63 8.97
C LYS A 205 6.81 11.07 9.57
N THR A 206 7.25 12.31 9.31
CA THR A 206 8.54 12.82 9.76
C THR A 206 8.51 13.09 11.25
N CYS A 207 7.50 13.83 11.73
CA CYS A 207 7.35 14.15 13.15
C CYS A 207 7.19 12.89 14.00
N LEU A 208 6.39 11.92 13.54
CA LEU A 208 6.25 10.66 14.26
C LEU A 208 7.55 9.84 14.26
N THR A 209 8.27 9.82 13.13
CA THR A 209 9.57 9.14 13.05
C THR A 209 10.59 9.77 13.99
N ASP A 210 10.65 11.10 14.05
CA ASP A 210 11.59 11.81 14.91
C ASP A 210 11.25 11.61 16.40
N ALA A 211 9.96 11.69 16.78
CA ALA A 211 9.51 11.42 18.14
C ALA A 211 9.85 9.99 18.60
N ILE A 212 9.66 8.99 17.72
CA ILE A 212 10.06 7.61 18.01
C ILE A 212 11.57 7.50 18.11
N ARG A 213 12.32 8.11 17.18
CA ARG A 213 13.78 8.05 17.15
C ARG A 213 14.39 8.63 18.42
N GLU A 214 13.89 9.76 18.91
CA GLU A 214 14.37 10.37 20.16
C GLU A 214 14.29 9.43 21.36
N ALA A 215 13.23 8.60 21.42
CA ALA A 215 13.05 7.65 22.51
C ALA A 215 13.79 6.33 22.33
N LEU A 216 13.99 5.88 21.09
CA LEU A 216 14.50 4.55 20.79
C LEU A 216 15.97 4.51 20.35
N TYR A 217 16.53 5.62 19.87
CA TYR A 217 17.93 5.70 19.43
C TYR A 217 18.90 5.65 20.63
N PRO A 218 20.08 5.01 20.50
CA PRO A 218 20.62 4.29 19.33
C PRO A 218 20.18 2.83 19.23
N TYR A 219 19.28 2.38 20.10
CA TYR A 219 19.00 0.96 20.27
C TYR A 219 18.13 0.38 19.16
N TYR A 220 17.22 1.16 18.60
CA TYR A 220 16.37 0.72 17.47
C TYR A 220 16.30 1.75 16.36
N ASP A 221 16.31 1.23 15.12
CA ASP A 221 15.90 1.98 13.96
C ASP A 221 14.37 2.02 13.86
N VAL A 222 13.85 3.16 13.42
CA VAL A 222 12.41 3.35 13.22
C VAL A 222 11.97 2.54 12.00
N LEU A 223 11.30 1.43 12.25
CA LEU A 223 10.72 0.60 11.19
C LEU A 223 9.54 1.34 10.54
N THR A 224 9.59 1.50 9.22
CA THR A 224 8.54 2.16 8.42
C THR A 224 8.01 1.24 7.33
N ASP A 225 6.77 1.49 6.90
CA ASP A 225 6.20 0.87 5.71
C ASP A 225 6.80 1.46 4.42
N SER A 226 6.41 0.92 3.27
CA SER A 226 6.88 1.35 1.95
C SER A 226 6.56 2.82 1.60
N LYS A 227 5.75 3.52 2.39
CA LYS A 227 5.42 4.95 2.20
C LYS A 227 6.04 5.82 3.30
N GLY A 228 6.83 5.23 4.19
CA GLY A 228 7.56 5.91 5.26
C GLY A 228 6.77 6.14 6.53
N TYR A 229 5.60 5.49 6.72
CA TYR A 229 4.87 5.57 7.99
C TYR A 229 5.40 4.53 8.98
N PRO A 230 5.62 4.89 10.25
CA PRO A 230 6.02 3.93 11.27
C PRO A 230 5.01 2.78 11.42
N VAL A 231 5.52 1.55 11.47
CA VAL A 231 4.67 0.35 11.59
C VAL A 231 4.10 0.21 13.02
N PRO A 232 2.96 -0.47 13.21
CA PRO A 232 2.35 -0.64 14.53
C PRO A 232 3.28 -1.20 15.61
N LYS A 233 4.19 -2.11 15.23
CA LYS A 233 5.19 -2.70 16.14
C LYS A 233 6.12 -1.63 16.72
N CYS A 234 6.57 -0.70 15.88
CA CYS A 234 7.48 0.38 16.25
C CYS A 234 6.81 1.33 17.26
N ILE A 235 5.55 1.70 17.02
CA ILE A 235 4.77 2.54 17.94
C ILE A 235 4.49 1.81 19.26
N ALA A 236 4.27 0.49 19.24
CA ALA A 236 4.08 -0.28 20.46
C ALA A 236 5.33 -0.30 21.35
N TRP A 237 6.52 -0.43 20.75
CA TRP A 237 7.79 -0.33 21.48
C TRP A 237 8.02 1.07 22.04
N TRP A 238 7.82 2.08 21.20
CA TRP A 238 7.92 3.47 21.63
C TRP A 238 7.00 3.77 22.81
N LYS A 239 5.73 3.34 22.72
CA LYS A 239 4.75 3.45 23.80
C LYS A 239 5.23 2.83 25.10
N GLU A 240 5.76 1.61 25.05
CA GLU A 240 6.26 0.94 26.25
C GLU A 240 7.41 1.70 26.89
N VAL A 241 8.35 2.24 26.10
CA VAL A 241 9.46 3.06 26.62
C VAL A 241 8.95 4.36 27.25
N VAL A 242 8.01 5.05 26.61
CA VAL A 242 7.41 6.29 27.15
C VAL A 242 6.66 6.03 28.45
N GLU A 243 5.86 4.97 28.52
CA GLU A 243 5.05 4.66 29.70
C GLU A 243 5.87 4.13 30.89
N THR A 244 6.95 3.38 30.63
CA THR A 244 7.75 2.73 31.68
C THR A 244 9.04 3.47 32.04
N GLY A 245 9.55 4.30 31.13
CA GLY A 245 10.89 4.89 31.23
C GLY A 245 12.03 3.88 31.09
N ASP A 246 11.75 2.60 30.79
CA ASP A 246 12.76 1.54 30.73
C ASP A 246 12.94 1.00 29.29
N ILE A 247 14.07 1.34 28.68
CA ILE A 247 14.47 0.84 27.37
C ILE A 247 15.06 -0.57 27.41
N SER A 248 15.46 -1.06 28.59
CA SER A 248 16.16 -2.34 28.75
C SER A 248 15.30 -3.51 28.29
N LYS A 249 13.98 -3.43 28.51
CA LYS A 249 13.04 -4.46 28.07
C LYS A 249 12.89 -4.50 26.55
N ALA A 250 12.93 -3.33 25.90
CA ALA A 250 13.00 -3.26 24.44
C ALA A 250 14.33 -3.87 23.97
N MET A 251 15.48 -3.45 24.53
CA MET A 251 16.79 -3.99 24.17
C MET A 251 16.88 -5.52 24.26
N ARG A 252 16.42 -6.14 25.36
CA ARG A 252 16.44 -7.60 25.50
C ARG A 252 15.58 -8.32 24.46
N ARG A 253 14.49 -7.70 24.00
CA ARG A 253 13.72 -8.25 22.86
C ARG A 253 14.52 -8.15 21.58
N LYS A 254 15.23 -7.03 21.34
CA LYS A 254 16.10 -6.87 20.16
C LYS A 254 17.16 -7.95 20.12
N GLU A 255 17.88 -8.13 21.23
CA GLU A 255 18.96 -9.11 21.34
C GLU A 255 18.44 -10.53 21.09
N ARG A 256 17.23 -10.84 21.58
CA ARG A 256 16.57 -12.12 21.30
C ARG A 256 16.19 -12.24 19.83
N GLU A 257 15.53 -11.24 19.24
CA GLU A 257 15.14 -11.25 17.82
C GLU A 257 16.36 -11.36 16.89
N GLU A 258 17.45 -10.64 17.20
CA GLU A 258 18.72 -10.71 16.47
C GLU A 258 19.39 -12.08 16.63
N SER A 259 19.41 -12.66 17.83
CA SER A 259 19.93 -14.00 18.06
C SER A 259 19.13 -15.07 17.31
N GLU A 260 17.81 -15.01 17.37
CA GLU A 260 16.92 -15.94 16.65
C GLU A 260 17.10 -15.80 15.13
N GLN A 261 17.25 -14.58 14.63
CA GLN A 261 17.51 -14.32 13.22
C GLN A 261 18.90 -14.84 12.81
N GLN A 262 19.92 -14.65 13.64
CA GLN A 262 21.28 -15.13 13.38
C GLN A 262 21.35 -16.67 13.39
N ASP A 263 20.60 -17.31 14.27
CA ASP A 263 20.42 -18.77 14.30
C ASP A 263 19.71 -19.25 13.02
N CYS A 264 18.64 -18.57 12.60
CA CYS A 264 17.96 -18.86 11.34
C CYS A 264 18.88 -18.70 10.13
N GLU A 265 19.67 -17.62 10.07
CA GLU A 265 20.67 -17.41 9.02
C GLU A 265 21.74 -18.48 9.02
N GLY A 266 22.19 -18.95 10.19
CA GLY A 266 23.11 -20.08 10.32
C GLY A 266 22.53 -21.41 9.82
N VAL A 267 21.26 -21.69 10.14
CA VAL A 267 20.53 -22.86 9.63
C VAL A 267 20.34 -22.76 8.12
N LEU A 268 20.00 -21.59 7.59
CA LEU A 268 19.84 -21.37 6.15
C LEU A 268 21.18 -21.47 5.40
N ALA A 269 22.26 -20.93 5.97
CA ALA A 269 23.59 -20.99 5.39
C ALA A 269 24.13 -22.43 5.36
N SER A 270 23.93 -23.19 6.45
CA SER A 270 24.33 -24.61 6.51
C SER A 270 23.51 -25.47 5.56
N ALA A 271 22.20 -25.22 5.43
CA ALA A 271 21.34 -25.94 4.51
C ALA A 271 21.57 -25.58 3.02
N ARG A 272 22.24 -24.45 2.74
CA ARG A 272 22.69 -24.04 1.40
C ARG A 272 23.95 -24.77 0.94
N VAL A 273 24.74 -25.34 1.84
CA VAL A 273 26.00 -26.02 1.50
C VAL A 273 25.72 -27.21 0.56
N GLY A 274 26.35 -27.22 -0.61
CA GLY A 274 26.20 -28.28 -1.61
C GLY A 274 24.94 -28.20 -2.49
N ARG A 275 24.13 -27.13 -2.39
CA ARG A 275 22.96 -26.90 -3.26
C ARG A 275 23.17 -25.74 -4.23
N SER A 276 22.66 -25.86 -5.45
CA SER A 276 22.67 -24.75 -6.41
C SER A 276 21.72 -23.63 -5.95
N PRO A 277 22.00 -22.35 -6.28
CA PRO A 277 21.15 -21.22 -5.87
C PRO A 277 19.67 -21.37 -6.30
N GLU A 278 19.40 -21.93 -7.48
CA GLU A 278 18.04 -22.15 -7.97
C GLU A 278 17.31 -23.27 -7.22
N ALA A 279 17.99 -24.38 -6.93
CA ALA A 279 17.43 -25.46 -6.14
C ALA A 279 17.14 -25.01 -4.70
N TRP A 280 18.02 -24.19 -4.14
CA TRP A 280 17.85 -23.60 -2.81
C TRP A 280 16.66 -22.64 -2.77
N ARG A 281 16.54 -21.73 -3.75
CA ARG A 281 15.40 -20.82 -3.87
C ARG A 281 14.07 -21.56 -3.98
N LYS A 282 14.03 -22.64 -4.78
CA LYS A 282 12.81 -23.45 -4.95
C LYS A 282 12.43 -24.21 -3.67
N ALA A 283 13.41 -24.68 -2.91
CA ALA A 283 13.19 -25.32 -1.62
C ALA A 283 12.68 -24.31 -0.58
N LEU A 284 13.31 -23.13 -0.46
CA LEU A 284 12.86 -22.08 0.46
C LEU A 284 11.46 -21.59 0.17
N LEU A 285 11.12 -21.39 -1.10
CA LEU A 285 9.76 -21.00 -1.49
C LEU A 285 8.71 -22.08 -1.15
N ARG A 286 9.11 -23.35 -1.15
CA ARG A 286 8.24 -24.46 -0.76
C ARG A 286 8.05 -24.51 0.75
N GLU A 287 9.14 -24.39 1.51
CA GLU A 287 9.09 -24.35 2.97
C GLU A 287 8.31 -23.13 3.47
N LEU A 288 8.58 -21.93 2.95
CA LEU A 288 7.82 -20.72 3.27
C LEU A 288 6.32 -20.92 3.04
N LYS A 289 5.94 -21.59 1.95
CA LYS A 289 4.53 -21.87 1.64
C LYS A 289 3.90 -22.88 2.61
N ILE A 290 4.67 -23.87 3.06
CA ILE A 290 4.25 -24.82 4.09
C ILE A 290 4.10 -24.09 5.42
N THR A 291 5.10 -23.32 5.84
CA THR A 291 5.05 -22.54 7.09
C THR A 291 3.92 -21.50 7.06
N GLU A 292 3.63 -20.88 5.92
CA GLU A 292 2.50 -19.95 5.75
C GLU A 292 1.15 -20.68 5.84
N GLN A 293 1.03 -21.92 5.33
CA GLN A 293 -0.16 -22.76 5.55
C GLN A 293 -0.27 -23.20 7.01
N ASP A 294 0.79 -23.69 7.63
CA ASP A 294 0.82 -24.14 9.02
C ASP A 294 0.53 -22.99 10.00
N LEU A 295 1.01 -21.77 9.71
CA LEU A 295 0.68 -20.56 10.48
C LEU A 295 -0.78 -20.19 10.33
N ASN A 296 -1.36 -20.33 9.14
CA ASN A 296 -2.78 -20.06 8.93
C ASN A 296 -3.66 -21.12 9.62
N GLU A 297 -3.25 -22.39 9.64
CA GLU A 297 -3.94 -23.47 10.36
C GLU A 297 -3.80 -23.31 11.89
N LEU A 298 -2.62 -22.94 12.41
CA LEU A 298 -2.41 -22.63 13.84
C LEU A 298 -3.14 -21.35 14.30
N LEU A 299 -3.33 -20.39 13.40
CA LEU A 299 -4.18 -19.21 13.62
C LEU A 299 -5.68 -19.54 13.53
N ASP A 300 -6.08 -20.71 13.04
CA ASP A 300 -7.46 -21.21 13.15
C ASP A 300 -7.64 -22.04 14.44
N ASP A 301 -6.65 -22.85 14.85
CA ASP A 301 -6.73 -23.72 16.03
C ASP A 301 -6.46 -23.04 17.39
N SER A 302 -5.79 -21.88 17.41
CA SER A 302 -5.54 -21.12 18.66
C SER A 302 -6.65 -20.13 19.04
N PHE A 303 -7.81 -20.24 18.41
CA PHE A 303 -8.96 -19.35 18.57
C PHE A 303 -10.23 -20.00 19.12
N ASP A 304 -10.13 -21.22 19.68
CA ASP A 304 -11.06 -21.73 20.69
C ASP A 304 -10.62 -21.34 22.12
#